data_AF-A0A7U9XDP6-F1
#
_entry.id   AF-A0A7U9XDP6-F1
#
_cell.length_a   1.000
_cell.length_b   1.000
_cell.length_c   1.000
_cell.angle_alpha   90.00
_cell.angle_beta   90.00
_cell.angle_gamma   90.00
#
_symmetry.space_group_name_H-M   'P 1'
#
loop_
_entity.id
_entity.type
_entity.pdbx_description
1 polymer ?
#
loop_
_entity_poly.entity_id
_entity_poly.type
_entity_poly.pdbx_seq_one_letter_code
_entity_poly.pdbx_strand_id
1 'polypeptide(L)'
;MDLLLQMNLKNAVERVLHVQGNYTGGILEMTLVIDWALPGAYVENMAADVASVLRSHSEVFRNVRLNLLNWRGDGEMENQAVPISFLQMGTCFQEYQPVKQEKALENLAANLKLFHARSKLILVLAEEKLLIRHRELLARNMHPFLGKKSLFLCRNDPEMKWRRGEELCNPFTTPCNAAEDEIQ
;
A
#
# COMPACT_ATOMS: atom_id res chain seq x y z
N MET A 1 -7.05 -4.36 14.57
CA MET A 1 -6.56 -5.35 13.59
C MET A 1 -6.43 -6.72 14.26
N ASP A 2 -6.96 -7.79 13.64
CA ASP A 2 -6.84 -9.16 14.18
C ASP A 2 -5.40 -9.73 14.12
N LEU A 3 -5.14 -10.81 14.87
CA LEU A 3 -3.79 -11.40 15.00
C LEU A 3 -3.23 -11.95 13.67
N LEU A 4 -4.09 -12.48 12.80
CA LEU A 4 -3.68 -13.05 11.52
C LEU A 4 -3.16 -11.94 10.59
N LEU A 5 -3.92 -10.85 10.48
CA LEU A 5 -3.53 -9.69 9.67
C LEU A 5 -2.24 -9.03 10.21
N GLN A 6 -2.06 -8.99 11.54
CA GLN A 6 -0.81 -8.53 12.15
C GLN A 6 0.38 -9.41 11.78
N MET A 7 0.25 -10.74 11.89
CA MET A 7 1.30 -11.68 11.47
C MET A 7 1.61 -11.56 9.97
N ASN A 8 0.58 -11.45 9.13
CA ASN A 8 0.73 -11.30 7.68
C ASN A 8 1.47 -10.01 7.33
N LEU A 9 1.15 -8.89 7.98
CA LEU A 9 1.86 -7.62 7.80
C LEU A 9 3.34 -7.76 8.16
N LYS A 10 3.65 -8.26 9.36
CA LYS A 10 5.03 -8.46 9.83
C LYS A 10 5.83 -9.30 8.84
N ASN A 11 5.30 -10.47 8.47
CA ASN A 11 5.96 -11.39 7.54
C ASN A 11 6.17 -10.76 6.16
N ALA A 12 5.18 -10.03 5.64
CA ALA A 12 5.29 -9.39 4.32
C ALA A 12 6.34 -8.27 4.31
N VAL A 13 6.35 -7.45 5.34
CA VAL A 13 7.30 -6.34 5.49
C VAL A 13 8.73 -6.86 5.65
N GLU A 14 8.94 -7.91 6.44
CA GLU A 14 10.25 -8.55 6.58
C GLU A 14 10.78 -9.06 5.24
N ARG A 15 9.92 -9.74 4.46
CA ARG A 15 10.29 -10.21 3.12
C ARG A 15 10.71 -9.07 2.20
N VAL A 16 10.06 -7.91 2.29
CA VAL A 16 10.40 -6.73 1.47
C VAL A 16 11.74 -6.12 1.91
N LEU A 17 11.93 -5.89 3.21
CA LEU A 17 13.14 -5.23 3.70
C LEU A 17 14.40 -6.10 3.49
N HIS A 18 14.26 -7.42 3.57
CA HIS A 18 15.35 -8.38 3.37
C HIS A 18 15.65 -8.74 1.91
N VAL A 19 14.93 -8.18 0.93
CA VAL A 19 15.32 -8.33 -0.47
C VAL A 19 16.76 -7.81 -0.65
N GLN A 20 17.63 -8.63 -1.26
CA GLN A 20 19.02 -8.27 -1.49
C GLN A 20 19.14 -6.92 -2.20
N GLY A 21 19.89 -5.99 -1.58
CA GLY A 21 20.09 -4.64 -2.10
C GLY A 21 18.96 -3.64 -1.80
N ASN A 22 17.94 -3.99 -1.00
CA ASN A 22 16.86 -3.06 -0.64
C ASN A 22 17.21 -2.16 0.55
N TYR A 23 17.04 -2.66 1.78
CA TYR A 23 17.31 -1.91 3.01
C TYR A 23 18.61 -2.43 3.66
N THR A 24 19.58 -1.54 3.83
CA THR A 24 20.92 -1.87 4.34
C THR A 24 21.25 -1.13 5.64
N GLY A 25 20.22 -0.65 6.35
CA GLY A 25 20.36 0.17 7.56
C GLY A 25 20.16 1.68 7.33
N GLY A 26 20.17 2.44 8.44
CA GLY A 26 19.91 3.89 8.45
C GLY A 26 18.45 4.24 8.73
N ILE A 27 18.05 5.47 8.38
CA ILE A 27 16.65 5.90 8.51
C ILE A 27 15.84 5.28 7.38
N LEU A 28 14.85 4.44 7.73
CA LEU A 28 13.97 3.82 6.76
C LEU A 28 13.08 4.88 6.09
N GLU A 29 13.14 4.96 4.77
CA GLU A 29 12.19 5.72 3.97
C GLU A 29 11.07 4.79 3.48
N MET A 30 9.82 5.13 3.75
CA MET A 30 8.66 4.34 3.36
C MET A 30 7.51 5.22 2.87
N THR A 31 6.60 4.62 2.11
CA THR A 31 5.37 5.26 1.66
C THR A 31 4.16 4.45 2.13
N LEU A 32 3.16 5.12 2.69
CA LEU A 32 1.82 4.59 2.87
C LEU A 32 0.91 5.27 1.85
N VAL A 33 0.33 4.50 0.96
CA VAL A 33 -0.67 4.96 0.00
C VAL A 33 -2.05 4.66 0.55
N ILE A 34 -2.91 5.67 0.56
CA ILE A 34 -4.31 5.54 0.94
C ILE A 34 -5.16 5.76 -0.29
N ASP A 35 -5.92 4.74 -0.67
CA ASP A 35 -7.01 4.85 -1.61
C ASP A 35 -8.15 5.66 -0.97
N TRP A 36 -8.41 6.87 -1.49
CA TRP A 36 -9.45 7.74 -0.97
C TRP A 36 -10.89 7.27 -1.24
N ALA A 37 -11.09 6.16 -1.97
CA ALA A 37 -12.41 5.54 -2.08
C ALA A 37 -12.79 4.78 -0.79
N LEU A 38 -11.80 4.48 0.07
CA LEU A 38 -12.02 3.76 1.32
C LEU A 38 -12.87 4.57 2.32
N PRO A 39 -13.67 3.90 3.16
CA PRO A 39 -14.37 4.54 4.27
C PRO A 39 -13.38 5.19 5.25
N GLY A 40 -13.65 6.42 5.69
CA GLY A 40 -12.76 7.16 6.60
C GLY A 40 -12.44 6.41 7.89
N ALA A 41 -13.46 5.85 8.55
CA ALA A 41 -13.27 5.05 9.76
C ALA A 41 -12.39 3.80 9.52
N TYR A 42 -12.42 3.22 8.33
CA TYR A 42 -11.52 2.11 7.99
C TYR A 42 -10.08 2.61 7.85
N VAL A 43 -9.88 3.72 7.13
CA VAL A 43 -8.55 4.34 6.93
C VAL A 43 -7.91 4.70 8.27
N GLU A 44 -8.63 5.43 9.12
CA GLU A 44 -8.14 5.86 10.44
C GLU A 44 -7.69 4.67 11.29
N ASN A 45 -8.56 3.68 11.46
CA ASN A 45 -8.27 2.51 12.29
C ASN A 45 -7.15 1.65 11.69
N MET A 46 -7.21 1.37 10.38
CA MET A 46 -6.23 0.50 9.73
C MET A 46 -4.84 1.14 9.67
N ALA A 47 -4.74 2.44 9.36
CA ALA A 47 -3.47 3.14 9.35
C ALA A 47 -2.85 3.23 10.75
N ALA A 48 -3.68 3.47 11.78
CA ALA A 48 -3.23 3.46 13.17
C ALA A 48 -2.73 2.08 13.61
N ASP A 49 -3.46 1.02 13.26
CA ASP A 49 -3.07 -0.36 13.52
C ASP A 49 -1.77 -0.74 12.81
N VAL A 50 -1.63 -0.42 11.51
CA VAL A 50 -0.39 -0.63 10.74
C VAL A 50 0.78 0.07 11.43
N ALA A 51 0.64 1.34 11.81
CA ALA A 51 1.69 2.08 12.50
C ALA A 51 2.08 1.42 13.83
N SER A 52 1.11 0.99 14.64
CA SER A 52 1.33 0.32 15.92
C SER A 52 2.05 -1.03 15.75
N VAL A 53 1.61 -1.84 14.78
CA VAL A 53 2.20 -3.15 14.49
C VAL A 53 3.64 -3.01 14.02
N LEU A 54 3.91 -2.09 13.09
CA LEU A 54 5.26 -1.86 12.58
C LEU A 54 6.21 -1.42 13.69
N ARG A 55 5.81 -0.43 14.50
CA ARG A 55 6.63 0.12 15.61
C ARG A 55 6.90 -0.89 16.72
N SER A 56 5.96 -1.78 17.00
CA SER A 56 6.12 -2.84 17.99
C SER A 56 6.94 -4.02 17.45
N HIS A 57 6.93 -4.23 16.13
CA HIS A 57 7.65 -5.32 15.47
C HIS A 57 9.15 -5.09 15.39
N SER A 58 9.60 -3.88 15.00
CA SER A 58 11.03 -3.59 14.84
C SER A 58 11.36 -2.13 15.10
N GLU A 59 12.53 -1.89 15.71
CA GLU A 59 13.01 -0.54 16.04
C GLU A 59 13.24 0.33 14.80
N VAL A 60 13.47 -0.29 13.63
CA VAL A 60 13.59 0.39 12.34
C VAL A 60 12.38 1.27 12.05
N PHE A 61 11.18 0.88 12.51
CA PHE A 61 9.94 1.63 12.30
C PHE A 61 9.70 2.76 13.30
N ARG A 62 10.53 2.89 14.34
CA ARG A 62 10.37 3.96 15.34
C ARG A 62 10.82 5.33 14.81
N ASN A 63 11.75 5.35 13.86
CA ASN A 63 12.28 6.56 13.25
C ASN A 63 12.32 6.42 11.72
N VAL A 64 11.17 6.59 11.08
CA VAL A 64 11.01 6.48 9.63
C VAL A 64 10.77 7.85 9.00
N ARG A 65 11.21 7.98 7.74
CA ARG A 65 10.70 9.01 6.82
C ARG A 65 9.49 8.44 6.11
N LEU A 66 8.30 8.78 6.61
CA LEU A 66 7.04 8.31 6.07
C LEU A 66 6.44 9.36 5.13
N ASN A 67 6.23 8.94 3.89
CA ASN A 67 5.41 9.62 2.91
C ASN A 67 3.98 9.06 2.98
N LEU A 68 2.98 9.90 3.16
CA LEU A 68 1.57 9.54 3.01
C LEU A 68 1.11 10.03 1.63
N LEU A 69 0.79 9.10 0.74
CA LEU A 69 0.29 9.38 -0.59
C LEU A 69 -1.23 9.21 -0.62
N ASN A 70 -1.94 10.30 -0.82
CA ASN A 70 -3.39 10.34 -0.98
C ASN A 70 -3.74 10.04 -2.44
N TRP A 71 -4.28 8.85 -2.72
CA TRP A 71 -4.69 8.44 -4.06
C TRP A 71 -6.18 8.72 -4.28
N ARG A 72 -6.50 9.92 -4.75
CA ARG A 72 -7.88 10.38 -5.01
C ARG A 72 -8.36 9.96 -6.40
N GLY A 73 -7.50 10.13 -7.41
CA GLY A 73 -7.75 9.73 -8.79
C GLY A 73 -6.46 9.61 -9.60
N ASP A 74 -6.56 9.29 -10.88
CA ASP A 74 -5.40 9.09 -11.77
C ASP A 74 -4.54 10.35 -11.96
N GLY A 75 -5.14 11.54 -11.88
CA GLY A 75 -4.45 12.83 -11.91
C GLY A 75 -4.35 13.53 -10.55
N GLU A 76 -4.92 12.95 -9.51
CA GLU A 76 -5.06 13.56 -8.18
C GLU A 76 -4.37 12.67 -7.14
N MET A 77 -3.06 12.84 -7.05
CA MET A 77 -2.22 12.18 -6.05
C MET A 77 -1.43 13.24 -5.29
N GLU A 78 -1.62 13.28 -3.98
CA GLU A 78 -0.99 14.27 -3.11
C GLU A 78 -0.10 13.58 -2.09
N ASN A 79 1.18 13.98 -2.05
CA ASN A 79 2.14 13.44 -1.11
C ASN A 79 2.34 14.39 0.08
N GLN A 80 2.36 13.82 1.28
CA GLN A 80 2.66 14.54 2.50
C GLN A 80 3.70 13.76 3.33
N ALA A 81 4.75 14.43 3.81
CA ALA A 81 5.68 13.80 4.75
C ALA A 81 5.12 13.93 6.17
N VAL A 82 4.93 12.80 6.87
CA VAL A 82 4.41 12.80 8.25
C VAL A 82 5.23 11.93 9.19
N PRO A 83 5.27 12.28 10.48
CA PRO A 83 5.69 11.34 11.51
C PRO A 83 4.76 10.13 11.53
N ILE A 84 5.31 8.92 11.65
CA ILE A 84 4.50 7.69 11.78
C ILE A 84 3.55 7.72 12.99
N SER A 85 3.89 8.47 14.05
CA SER A 85 3.00 8.69 15.20
C SER A 85 1.69 9.40 14.82
N PHE A 86 1.68 10.22 13.77
CA PHE A 86 0.48 10.94 13.35
C PHE A 86 -0.56 9.99 12.73
N LEU A 87 -0.11 8.89 12.10
CA LEU A 87 -1.01 7.82 11.68
C LEU A 87 -1.69 7.18 12.89
N GLN A 88 -0.92 6.88 13.94
CA GLN A 88 -1.44 6.25 15.17
C GLN A 88 -2.45 7.13 15.90
N MET A 89 -2.27 8.46 15.87
CA MET A 89 -3.19 9.41 16.48
C MET A 89 -4.38 9.78 15.57
N GLY A 90 -4.40 9.31 14.31
CA GLY A 90 -5.44 9.65 13.33
C GLY A 90 -5.40 11.09 12.81
N THR A 91 -4.44 11.92 13.24
CA THR A 91 -4.41 13.36 12.91
C THR A 91 -4.20 13.61 11.41
N CYS A 92 -3.64 12.66 10.67
CA CYS A 92 -3.49 12.74 9.21
C CYS A 92 -4.84 12.71 8.45
N PHE A 93 -5.93 12.33 9.10
CA PHE A 93 -7.21 12.03 8.45
C PHE A 93 -8.37 12.93 8.91
N GLN A 94 -8.10 14.01 9.66
CA GLN A 94 -9.14 14.90 10.19
C GLN A 94 -10.03 15.52 9.09
N GLU A 95 -9.45 15.81 7.92
CA GLU A 95 -10.16 16.34 6.75
C GLU A 95 -10.47 15.27 5.71
N TYR A 96 -10.35 13.98 6.08
CA TYR A 96 -10.56 12.89 5.15
C TYR A 96 -12.02 12.82 4.72
N GLN A 97 -12.25 12.90 3.41
CA GLN A 97 -13.56 12.78 2.79
C GLN A 97 -13.47 11.74 1.68
N PRO A 98 -14.14 10.58 1.81
CA PRO A 98 -14.06 9.55 0.78
C PRO A 98 -14.49 10.09 -0.59
N VAL A 99 -13.67 9.83 -1.61
CA VAL A 99 -13.94 10.19 -3.01
C VAL A 99 -14.00 8.91 -3.83
N LYS A 100 -15.20 8.59 -4.32
CA LYS A 100 -15.39 7.50 -5.28
C LYS A 100 -15.07 7.98 -6.68
N GLN A 101 -13.83 7.76 -7.09
CA GLN A 101 -13.39 8.01 -8.45
C GLN A 101 -12.72 6.75 -9.01
N GLU A 102 -13.02 6.45 -10.26
CA GLU A 102 -12.35 5.37 -10.98
C GLU A 102 -10.89 5.74 -11.22
N LYS A 103 -9.99 4.80 -10.94
CA LYS A 103 -8.54 5.02 -11.01
C LYS A 103 -7.83 3.70 -11.28
N ALA A 104 -6.82 3.75 -12.12
CA ALA A 104 -6.12 2.58 -12.62
C ALA A 104 -4.80 2.35 -11.87
N LEU A 105 -4.54 1.10 -11.53
CA LEU A 105 -3.35 0.72 -10.76
C LEU A 105 -2.05 1.03 -11.52
N GLU A 106 -2.03 0.92 -12.85
CA GLU A 106 -0.87 1.29 -13.68
C GLU A 106 -0.49 2.77 -13.53
N ASN A 107 -1.45 3.66 -13.25
CA ASN A 107 -1.23 5.09 -13.06
C ASN A 107 -0.65 5.37 -11.67
N LEU A 108 -1.16 4.69 -10.63
CA LEU A 108 -0.52 4.69 -9.31
C LEU A 108 0.91 4.17 -9.40
N ALA A 109 1.13 3.06 -10.10
CA ALA A 109 2.45 2.48 -10.28
C ALA A 109 3.40 3.45 -11.02
N ALA A 110 2.91 4.17 -12.04
CA ALA A 110 3.68 5.20 -12.74
C ALA A 110 4.11 6.32 -11.77
N ASN A 111 3.19 6.83 -10.96
CA ASN A 111 3.46 7.88 -9.98
C ASN A 111 4.48 7.41 -8.93
N LEU A 112 4.27 6.25 -8.32
CA LEU A 112 5.18 5.67 -7.34
C LEU A 112 6.59 5.45 -7.91
N LYS A 113 6.69 5.01 -9.17
CA LYS A 113 7.97 4.85 -9.87
C LYS A 113 8.71 6.18 -10.04
N LEU A 114 8.00 7.28 -10.27
CA LEU A 114 8.60 8.60 -10.47
C LEU A 114 8.98 9.27 -9.16
N PHE A 115 8.10 9.26 -8.17
CA PHE A 115 8.24 10.09 -6.96
C PHE A 115 8.62 9.32 -5.70
N HIS A 116 8.36 8.01 -5.65
CA HIS A 116 8.54 7.18 -4.46
C HIS A 116 9.56 6.04 -4.63
N ALA A 117 10.34 6.03 -5.71
CA ALA A 117 11.31 4.96 -6.02
C ALA A 117 12.37 4.71 -4.92
N ARG A 118 12.67 5.72 -4.10
CA ARG A 118 13.61 5.63 -2.98
C ARG A 118 13.03 4.93 -1.75
N SER A 119 11.70 4.91 -1.61
CA SER A 119 11.04 4.17 -0.55
C SER A 119 11.47 2.71 -0.60
N LYS A 120 11.88 2.19 0.55
CA LYS A 120 12.31 0.80 0.72
C LYS A 120 11.13 -0.13 1.01
N LEU A 121 10.05 0.46 1.50
CA LEU A 121 8.77 -0.20 1.73
C LEU A 121 7.66 0.74 1.25
N ILE A 122 6.73 0.20 0.46
CA ILE A 122 5.51 0.90 0.06
C ILE A 122 4.34 0.03 0.48
N LEU A 123 3.46 0.56 1.32
CA LEU A 123 2.23 -0.09 1.72
C LEU A 123 1.08 0.61 1.03
N VAL A 124 0.14 -0.14 0.47
CA VAL A 124 -1.04 0.40 -0.20
C VAL A 124 -2.28 -0.18 0.48
N LEU A 125 -3.08 0.69 1.09
CA LEU A 125 -4.44 0.37 1.50
C LEU A 125 -5.36 0.72 0.33
N ALA A 126 -5.90 -0.32 -0.30
CA ALA A 126 -6.75 -0.19 -1.48
C ALA A 126 -8.20 -0.57 -1.15
N GLU A 127 -9.14 -0.04 -1.92
CA GLU A 127 -10.52 -0.55 -1.91
C GLU A 127 -10.57 -2.02 -2.42
N GLU A 128 -11.73 -2.64 -2.33
CA GLU A 128 -11.95 -4.07 -2.61
C GLU A 128 -11.34 -4.57 -3.93
N LYS A 129 -11.43 -3.78 -5.00
CA LYS A 129 -10.98 -4.15 -6.35
C LYS A 129 -10.03 -3.12 -6.92
N LEU A 130 -8.89 -3.60 -7.44
CA LEU A 130 -7.93 -2.79 -8.18
C LEU A 130 -8.23 -2.86 -9.67
N LEU A 131 -8.56 -1.72 -10.28
CA LEU A 131 -8.74 -1.62 -11.72
C LEU A 131 -7.37 -1.66 -12.42
N ILE A 132 -7.20 -2.56 -13.37
CA ILE A 132 -6.03 -2.65 -14.24
C ILE A 132 -6.51 -2.61 -15.69
N ARG A 133 -6.27 -1.51 -16.41
CA ARG A 133 -6.67 -1.41 -17.82
C ARG A 133 -5.56 -1.88 -18.76
N HIS A 134 -4.31 -1.58 -18.40
CA HIS A 134 -3.12 -1.88 -19.18
C HIS A 134 -2.09 -2.65 -18.37
N ARG A 135 -2.22 -3.99 -18.35
CA ARG A 135 -1.36 -4.89 -17.57
C ARG A 135 0.13 -4.79 -17.96
N GLU A 136 0.44 -4.61 -19.24
CA GLU A 136 1.82 -4.42 -19.69
C GLU A 136 2.43 -3.13 -19.13
N LEU A 137 1.63 -2.05 -19.07
CA LEU A 137 2.08 -0.78 -18.51
C LEU A 137 2.29 -0.91 -17.00
N LEU A 138 1.37 -1.59 -16.29
CA LEU A 138 1.56 -1.94 -14.88
C LEU A 138 2.86 -2.71 -14.67
N ALA A 139 3.12 -3.76 -15.47
CA ALA A 139 4.33 -4.56 -15.35
C ALA A 139 5.61 -3.73 -15.60
N ARG A 140 5.61 -2.85 -16.60
CA ARG A 140 6.71 -1.91 -16.90
C ARG A 140 6.93 -0.90 -15.78
N ASN A 141 5.87 -0.47 -15.09
CA ASN A 141 5.95 0.46 -13.97
C ASN A 141 6.39 -0.22 -12.68
N MET A 142 6.00 -1.48 -12.47
CA MET A 142 6.41 -2.29 -11.33
C MET A 142 7.88 -2.73 -11.41
N HIS A 143 8.41 -2.95 -12.61
CA HIS A 143 9.79 -3.40 -12.81
C HIS A 143 10.82 -2.25 -12.91
N PRO A 144 12.07 -2.48 -12.45
CA PRO A 144 12.58 -3.71 -11.83
C PRO A 144 12.47 -3.74 -10.29
N PHE A 145 12.05 -2.63 -9.65
CA PHE A 145 12.17 -2.45 -8.21
C PHE A 145 10.84 -2.33 -7.46
N LEU A 146 9.86 -1.62 -8.03
CA LEU A 146 8.65 -1.21 -7.32
C LEU A 146 7.85 -2.44 -6.85
N GLY A 147 7.65 -3.42 -7.73
CA GLY A 147 6.88 -4.64 -7.43
C GLY A 147 7.44 -5.45 -6.25
N LYS A 148 8.76 -5.41 -6.04
CA LYS A 148 9.44 -6.09 -4.91
C LYS A 148 9.32 -5.34 -3.59
N LYS A 149 9.02 -4.04 -3.63
CA LYS A 149 8.99 -3.13 -2.48
C LYS A 149 7.58 -2.74 -2.05
N SER A 150 6.59 -2.92 -2.92
CA SER A 150 5.20 -2.57 -2.69
C SER A 150 4.39 -3.76 -2.19
N LEU A 151 3.58 -3.53 -1.15
CA LEU A 151 2.61 -4.46 -0.59
C LEU A 151 1.22 -3.84 -0.65
N PHE A 152 0.24 -4.61 -1.12
CA PHE A 152 -1.14 -4.18 -1.29
C PHE A 152 -2.04 -4.98 -0.34
N LEU A 153 -2.86 -4.26 0.41
CA LEU A 153 -3.97 -4.81 1.18
C LEU A 153 -5.26 -4.20 0.63
N CYS A 154 -6.07 -5.01 -0.05
CA CYS A 154 -7.41 -4.59 -0.44
C CYS A 154 -8.35 -4.80 0.74
N ARG A 155 -9.28 -3.86 0.92
CA ARG A 155 -10.36 -4.02 1.89
C ARG A 155 -11.15 -5.28 1.59
N ASN A 156 -11.60 -5.97 2.64
CA ASN A 156 -12.39 -7.20 2.54
C ASN A 156 -11.70 -8.35 1.81
N ASP A 157 -10.37 -8.35 1.74
CA ASP A 157 -9.62 -9.53 1.31
C ASP A 157 -9.85 -10.69 2.29
N PRO A 158 -10.47 -11.81 1.87
CA PRO A 158 -10.81 -12.91 2.77
C PRO A 158 -9.58 -13.57 3.38
N GLU A 159 -8.43 -13.50 2.71
CA GLU A 159 -7.16 -14.03 3.23
C GLU A 159 -6.41 -13.04 4.12
N MET A 160 -6.89 -11.78 4.22
CA MET A 160 -6.23 -10.68 4.93
C MET A 160 -4.73 -10.61 4.57
N LYS A 161 -4.43 -10.72 3.27
CA LYS A 161 -3.09 -10.98 2.77
C LYS A 161 -2.50 -9.75 2.09
N TRP A 162 -1.32 -9.37 2.55
CA TRP A 162 -0.48 -8.38 1.88
C TRP A 162 0.17 -9.00 0.64
N ARG A 163 -0.31 -8.63 -0.56
CA ARG A 163 0.19 -9.12 -1.86
C ARG A 163 1.34 -8.23 -2.35
N ARG A 164 2.41 -8.80 -2.90
CA ARG A 164 3.46 -8.00 -3.55
C ARG A 164 2.97 -7.40 -4.85
N GLY A 165 3.46 -6.22 -5.20
CA GLY A 165 3.09 -5.54 -6.45
C GLY A 165 3.43 -6.36 -7.71
N GLU A 166 4.49 -7.18 -7.67
CA GLU A 166 4.82 -8.10 -8.77
C GLU A 166 3.78 -9.21 -8.98
N GLU A 167 3.08 -9.64 -7.93
CA GLU A 167 1.99 -10.63 -8.03
C GLU A 167 0.82 -10.05 -8.82
N LEU A 168 0.54 -8.75 -8.67
CA LEU A 168 -0.54 -8.06 -9.38
C LEU A 168 -0.27 -7.90 -10.89
N CYS A 169 0.99 -8.03 -11.32
CA CYS A 169 1.33 -8.01 -12.75
C CYS A 169 0.87 -9.28 -13.47
N ASN A 170 0.74 -10.41 -12.77
CA ASN A 170 0.40 -11.70 -13.38
C ASN A 170 -1.11 -11.78 -13.70
N PRO A 171 -1.50 -12.07 -14.96
CA PRO A 171 -2.91 -12.22 -15.34
C PRO A 171 -3.65 -13.35 -14.63
N PHE A 172 -2.92 -14.35 -14.12
CA PHE A 172 -3.50 -15.49 -13.40
C PHE A 172 -3.60 -15.26 -11.89
N THR A 173 -3.09 -14.13 -11.40
CA THR A 173 -3.26 -13.76 -9.99
C THR A 173 -4.58 -13.03 -9.86
N THR A 174 -5.52 -13.64 -9.13
CA THR A 174 -6.79 -13.02 -8.78
C THR A 174 -6.51 -11.70 -8.05
N PRO A 175 -6.82 -10.54 -8.66
CA PRO A 175 -6.86 -9.31 -7.91
C PRO A 175 -7.98 -9.48 -6.88
N CYS A 176 -7.68 -9.13 -5.63
CA CYS A 176 -8.60 -9.14 -4.47
C CYS A 176 -10.08 -9.32 -4.86
N ASN A 177 -10.64 -10.50 -4.57
CA ASN A 177 -12.00 -10.95 -4.92
C ASN A 177 -12.35 -10.93 -6.42
N ALA A 178 -12.03 -12.03 -7.12
CA ALA A 178 -12.93 -12.53 -8.16
C ALA A 178 -14.07 -13.27 -7.46
N ALA A 179 -15.18 -12.59 -7.21
CA ALA A 179 -16.43 -13.30 -7.42
C ALA A 179 -16.47 -13.55 -8.93
N GLU A 180 -16.64 -14.81 -9.30
CA GLU A 180 -16.99 -15.21 -10.66
C GLU A 180 -18.18 -14.34 -11.09
N ASP A 181 -17.93 -13.32 -11.92
CA ASP A 181 -19.01 -12.75 -12.71
C ASP A 181 -19.37 -13.88 -13.68
N GLU A 182 -20.40 -14.64 -13.30
CA GLU A 182 -21.10 -15.57 -14.17
C GLU A 182 -21.35 -14.88 -15.50
N ILE A 183 -20.78 -15.48 -16.54
CA ILE A 183 -21.11 -15.19 -17.93
C ILE A 183 -22.63 -15.36 -18.07
N GLN A 184 -23.34 -14.26 -18.29
CA GLN A 184 -24.64 -14.28 -18.96
C GLN A 184 -24.47 -13.89 -20.43
#